data_AF-A0A7J4BEB3-F1
#
_entry.id   AF-A0A7J4BEB3-F1
#
_cell.length_a   1.000
_cell.length_b   1.000
_cell.length_c   1.000
_cell.angle_alpha   90.00
_cell.angle_beta   90.00
_cell.angle_gamma   90.00
#
_symmetry.space_group_name_H-M   'P 1'
#
loop_
_entity.id
_entity.type
_entity.pdbx_description
1 polymer ?
#
loop_
_entity_poly.entity_id
_entity_poly.type
_entity_poly.pdbx_seq_one_letter_code
_entity_poly.pdbx_strand_id
1 'polypeptide(L)'
;MKVEEKFPGVFIINGKLATRNNVPNFRPFSEQTEKIEGIEYRFWDPTRSKAAAAILKGIKEFPIKQGSKVLYLGAAHGYTCSYVANIVGETGIIYAVEFSERCFNEFLPICEKYKNLVPILADARKPELYSWIEKVDVVYCDIAQPDQTEIALRNCKEFLKPGGFLMLAVKTQSIDVTKSTKEITEQEIKKIIAAGFEVLDWKILDPFEEKHSFIVARSK
;
A
#
# COMPACT_ATOMS: atom_id res chain seq x y z
N MET A 1 3.12 -28.70 -3.81
CA MET A 1 2.61 -27.67 -2.87
C MET A 1 1.49 -26.91 -3.56
N LYS A 2 0.41 -26.57 -2.86
CA LYS A 2 -0.69 -25.82 -3.47
C LYS A 2 -0.37 -24.33 -3.38
N VAL A 3 -0.16 -23.69 -4.54
CA VAL A 3 -0.10 -22.24 -4.67
C VAL A 3 -1.51 -21.78 -5.04
N GLU A 4 -2.12 -20.95 -4.19
CA GLU A 4 -3.44 -20.37 -4.45
C GLU A 4 -3.30 -18.88 -4.73
N GLU A 5 -3.84 -18.39 -5.85
CA GLU A 5 -3.86 -16.97 -6.13
C GLU A 5 -5.10 -16.34 -5.47
N LYS A 6 -4.87 -15.45 -4.49
CA LYS A 6 -5.93 -14.80 -3.71
C LYS A 6 -6.43 -13.53 -4.39
N PHE A 7 -5.51 -12.74 -4.92
CA PHE A 7 -5.72 -11.58 -5.77
C PHE A 7 -4.69 -11.61 -6.89
N PRO A 8 -4.90 -10.92 -8.02
CA PRO A 8 -3.91 -10.89 -9.10
C PRO A 8 -2.51 -10.49 -8.59
N GLY A 9 -1.55 -11.41 -8.68
CA GLY A 9 -0.17 -11.20 -8.20
C GLY A 9 0.06 -11.43 -6.70
N VAL A 10 -0.97 -11.81 -5.94
CA VAL A 10 -0.91 -12.14 -4.51
C VAL A 10 -1.31 -13.60 -4.30
N PHE A 11 -0.42 -14.35 -3.65
CA PHE A 11 -0.54 -15.79 -3.50
C PHE A 11 -0.62 -16.20 -2.03
N ILE A 12 -1.25 -17.34 -1.77
CA ILE A 12 -1.22 -18.05 -0.50
C ILE A 12 -0.49 -19.37 -0.72
N ILE A 13 0.59 -19.58 0.03
CA ILE A 13 1.44 -20.77 -0.02
C ILE A 13 1.55 -21.31 1.40
N ASN A 14 1.05 -22.54 1.62
CA ASN A 14 1.03 -23.18 2.94
C ASN A 14 0.39 -22.29 4.02
N GLY A 15 -0.69 -21.57 3.67
CA GLY A 15 -1.40 -20.65 4.57
C GLY A 15 -0.72 -19.30 4.82
N LYS A 16 0.44 -19.03 4.21
CA LYS A 16 1.15 -17.76 4.31
C LYS A 16 0.99 -16.92 3.03
N LEU A 17 0.86 -15.61 3.18
CA LEU A 17 0.78 -14.68 2.07
C LEU A 17 2.14 -14.56 1.37
N ALA A 18 2.14 -14.42 0.05
CA ALA A 18 3.35 -14.27 -0.74
C ALA A 18 3.11 -13.46 -2.03
N THR A 19 4.19 -12.92 -2.59
CA THR A 19 4.23 -12.34 -3.94
C THR A 19 5.33 -13.02 -4.76
N ARG A 20 5.23 -13.01 -6.08
CA ARG A 20 6.35 -13.44 -6.94
C ARG A 20 7.52 -12.49 -6.76
N ASN A 21 8.74 -12.99 -6.73
CA ASN A 21 9.92 -12.15 -6.67
C ASN A 21 10.32 -11.71 -8.08
N ASN A 22 10.18 -10.43 -8.38
CA ASN A 22 10.60 -9.88 -9.68
C ASN A 22 12.09 -9.52 -9.70
N VAL A 23 12.77 -9.55 -8.55
CA VAL A 23 14.22 -9.36 -8.45
C VAL A 23 14.84 -10.61 -7.80
N PRO A 24 15.14 -11.65 -8.59
CA PRO A 24 15.62 -12.92 -8.07
C PRO A 24 16.83 -12.77 -7.16
N ASN A 25 16.85 -13.51 -6.05
CA ASN A 25 17.92 -13.50 -5.04
C ASN A 25 18.09 -12.18 -4.26
N PHE A 26 17.23 -11.18 -4.48
CA PHE A 26 17.24 -9.94 -3.69
C PHE A 26 16.21 -10.00 -2.57
N ARG A 27 16.69 -9.99 -1.31
CA ARG A 27 15.86 -10.08 -0.09
C ARG A 27 16.19 -8.92 0.86
N PRO A 28 15.64 -7.72 0.61
CA PRO A 28 16.03 -6.51 1.35
C PRO A 28 15.69 -6.56 2.85
N PHE A 29 14.78 -7.44 3.29
CA PHE A 29 14.32 -7.50 4.67
C PHE A 29 14.49 -8.87 5.32
N SER A 30 15.38 -9.69 4.74
CA SER A 30 15.64 -11.06 5.19
C SER A 30 14.39 -11.93 5.31
N GLU A 31 13.37 -11.63 4.50
CA GLU A 31 12.13 -12.40 4.43
C GLU A 31 12.38 -13.82 3.92
N GLN A 32 11.51 -14.74 4.35
CA GLN A 32 11.51 -16.10 3.82
C GLN A 32 11.13 -16.07 2.33
N THR A 33 11.80 -16.88 1.53
CA THR A 33 11.44 -17.10 0.13
C THR A 33 11.38 -18.59 -0.17
N GLU A 34 10.66 -18.96 -1.22
CA GLU A 34 10.54 -20.34 -1.67
C GLU A 34 10.46 -20.41 -3.18
N LYS A 35 11.12 -21.40 -3.78
CA LYS A 35 11.10 -21.62 -5.22
C LYS A 35 10.15 -22.77 -5.55
N ILE A 36 9.06 -22.47 -6.25
CA ILE A 36 8.04 -23.44 -6.66
C ILE A 36 7.93 -23.37 -8.17
N GLU A 37 8.13 -24.50 -8.84
CA GLU A 37 8.02 -24.61 -10.32
C GLU A 37 8.89 -23.56 -11.07
N GLY A 38 10.08 -23.27 -10.54
CA GLY A 38 11.00 -22.31 -11.14
C GLY A 38 10.77 -20.85 -10.75
N ILE A 39 9.64 -20.51 -10.12
CA ILE A 39 9.29 -19.16 -9.69
C ILE A 39 9.71 -18.96 -8.22
N GLU A 40 10.47 -17.92 -7.92
CA GLU A 40 10.78 -17.51 -6.55
C GLU A 40 9.63 -16.68 -5.98
N TYR A 41 9.12 -17.05 -4.80
CA TYR A 41 8.10 -16.34 -4.06
C TYR A 41 8.70 -15.73 -2.79
N ARG A 42 8.31 -14.50 -2.45
CA ARG A 42 8.64 -13.82 -1.19
C ARG A 42 7.44 -13.86 -0.27
N PHE A 43 7.60 -14.41 0.93
CA PHE A 43 6.55 -14.42 1.94
C PHE A 43 6.36 -13.04 2.53
N TRP A 44 5.09 -12.61 2.61
CA TRP A 44 4.69 -11.28 3.01
C TRP A 44 4.09 -11.31 4.42
N ASP A 45 4.80 -10.70 5.37
CA ASP A 45 4.44 -10.73 6.79
C ASP A 45 3.30 -9.74 7.10
N PRO A 46 2.13 -10.21 7.57
CA PRO A 46 1.01 -9.35 7.94
C PRO A 46 1.29 -8.47 9.16
N THR A 47 2.24 -8.83 10.04
CA THR A 47 2.59 -8.04 11.23
C THR A 47 3.48 -6.83 10.92
N ARG A 48 3.95 -6.74 9.68
CA ARG A 48 4.83 -5.67 9.18
C ARG A 48 4.21 -4.87 8.04
N SER A 49 3.03 -5.27 7.57
CA SER A 49 2.37 -4.67 6.42
C SER A 49 0.86 -4.65 6.57
N LYS A 50 0.32 -3.45 6.67
CA LYS A 50 -1.13 -3.20 6.79
C LYS A 50 -1.93 -3.74 5.60
N ALA A 51 -1.35 -3.72 4.40
CA ALA A 51 -1.94 -4.33 3.21
C ALA A 51 -2.02 -5.86 3.33
N ALA A 52 -0.95 -6.54 3.75
CA ALA A 52 -0.96 -7.97 3.99
C ALA A 52 -1.93 -8.36 5.12
N ALA A 53 -1.94 -7.59 6.21
CA ALA A 53 -2.92 -7.76 7.29
C ALA A 53 -4.36 -7.64 6.76
N ALA A 54 -4.66 -6.62 5.95
CA ALA A 54 -6.00 -6.43 5.38
C ALA A 54 -6.43 -7.63 4.52
N ILE A 55 -5.52 -8.18 3.71
CA ILE A 55 -5.77 -9.37 2.89
C ILE A 55 -6.08 -10.58 3.77
N LEU A 56 -5.30 -10.85 4.82
CA LEU A 56 -5.54 -11.97 5.74
C LEU A 56 -6.79 -11.76 6.61
N LYS A 57 -7.16 -10.52 6.91
CA LYS A 57 -8.43 -10.15 7.56
C LYS A 57 -9.63 -10.26 6.61
N GLY A 58 -9.42 -10.67 5.36
CA GLY A 58 -10.49 -10.98 4.42
C GLY A 58 -11.09 -9.75 3.77
N ILE A 59 -10.29 -8.72 3.47
CA ILE A 59 -10.73 -7.67 2.55
C ILE A 59 -11.16 -8.30 1.23
N LYS A 60 -12.25 -7.80 0.64
CA LYS A 60 -12.82 -8.36 -0.60
C LYS A 60 -12.25 -7.74 -1.86
N GLU A 61 -11.73 -6.52 -1.76
CA GLU A 61 -11.20 -5.75 -2.87
C GLU A 61 -9.73 -5.40 -2.65
N PHE A 62 -8.90 -5.69 -3.66
CA PHE A 62 -7.50 -5.32 -3.70
C PHE A 62 -7.14 -4.85 -5.13
N PRO A 63 -7.21 -3.54 -5.40
CA PRO A 63 -7.19 -3.01 -6.77
C PRO A 63 -5.79 -2.99 -7.42
N ILE A 64 -4.72 -3.19 -6.64
CA ILE A 64 -3.35 -3.25 -7.17
C ILE A 64 -3.15 -4.60 -7.85
N LYS A 65 -2.83 -4.54 -9.14
CA LYS A 65 -2.56 -5.70 -10.01
C LYS A 65 -1.43 -5.40 -10.98
N GLN A 66 -1.01 -6.41 -11.75
CA GLN A 66 -0.01 -6.25 -12.80
C GLN A 66 -0.37 -5.09 -13.75
N GLY A 67 0.60 -4.22 -14.04
CA GLY A 67 0.46 -3.04 -14.88
C GLY A 67 -0.16 -1.80 -14.21
N SER A 68 -0.53 -1.88 -12.92
CA SER A 68 -1.11 -0.71 -12.23
C SER A 68 -0.10 0.41 -12.08
N LYS A 69 -0.56 1.66 -12.20
CA LYS A 69 0.20 2.84 -11.80
C LYS A 69 -0.23 3.22 -10.38
N VAL A 70 0.70 3.27 -9.45
CA VAL A 70 0.41 3.48 -8.03
C VAL A 70 1.14 4.72 -7.52
N LEU A 71 0.43 5.63 -6.86
CA LEU A 71 1.03 6.64 -6.01
C LEU A 71 1.02 6.11 -4.57
N TYR A 72 2.20 5.87 -4.01
CA TYR A 72 2.39 5.33 -2.66
C TYR A 72 2.84 6.45 -1.73
N LEU A 73 2.00 6.84 -0.77
CA LEU A 73 2.28 7.89 0.20
C LEU A 73 2.74 7.26 1.52
N GLY A 74 3.96 7.57 1.94
CA GLY A 74 4.57 7.01 3.17
C GLY A 74 5.33 5.73 2.90
N ALA A 75 6.25 5.73 1.94
CA ALA A 75 7.00 4.52 1.56
C ALA A 75 7.92 3.98 2.68
N ALA A 76 8.27 4.82 3.66
CA ALA A 76 9.21 4.51 4.73
C ALA A 76 10.50 3.90 4.18
N HIS A 77 10.98 2.80 4.75
CA HIS A 77 12.15 2.05 4.28
C HIS A 77 11.81 1.05 3.15
N GLY A 78 10.59 1.07 2.60
CA GLY A 78 10.22 0.31 1.41
C GLY A 78 9.72 -1.12 1.62
N TYR A 79 9.41 -1.56 2.85
CA TYR A 79 8.95 -2.93 3.12
C TYR A 79 7.75 -3.33 2.26
N THR A 80 6.59 -2.76 2.57
CA THR A 80 5.34 -2.99 1.82
C THR A 80 5.48 -2.56 0.36
N CYS A 81 6.16 -1.44 0.09
CA CYS A 81 6.36 -0.92 -1.26
C CYS A 81 7.05 -1.96 -2.19
N SER A 82 8.02 -2.72 -1.69
CA SER A 82 8.69 -3.78 -2.46
C SER A 82 7.76 -4.95 -2.85
N TYR A 83 6.78 -5.30 -2.01
CA TYR A 83 5.76 -6.31 -2.34
C TYR A 83 4.75 -5.76 -3.35
N VAL A 84 4.38 -4.49 -3.22
CA VAL A 84 3.55 -3.81 -4.23
C VAL A 84 4.28 -3.76 -5.57
N ALA A 85 5.60 -3.51 -5.59
CA ALA A 85 6.42 -3.54 -6.81
C ALA A 85 6.40 -4.91 -7.49
N ASN A 86 6.40 -5.98 -6.70
CA ASN A 86 6.24 -7.34 -7.20
C ASN A 86 4.87 -7.57 -7.88
N ILE A 87 3.79 -7.10 -7.26
CA ILE A 87 2.42 -7.25 -7.77
C ILE A 87 2.20 -6.42 -9.04
N VAL A 88 2.70 -5.18 -9.03
CA VAL A 88 2.61 -4.24 -10.16
C VAL A 88 3.39 -4.75 -11.38
N GLY A 89 4.52 -5.40 -11.16
CA GLY A 89 5.32 -6.00 -12.23
C GLY A 89 5.99 -4.98 -13.15
N GLU A 90 6.67 -5.47 -14.18
CA GLU A 90 7.51 -4.67 -15.08
C GLU A 90 6.75 -3.67 -15.95
N THR A 91 5.45 -3.92 -16.18
CA THR A 91 4.59 -3.08 -17.03
C THR A 91 3.90 -1.95 -16.27
N GLY A 92 4.02 -1.92 -14.94
CA GLY A 92 3.45 -0.85 -14.12
C GLY A 92 4.53 -0.02 -13.43
N ILE A 93 4.11 0.93 -12.61
CA ILE A 93 5.01 1.89 -11.97
C ILE A 93 4.47 2.31 -10.60
N ILE A 94 5.38 2.58 -9.67
CA ILE A 94 5.05 3.08 -8.34
C ILE A 94 5.83 4.37 -8.09
N TYR A 95 5.11 5.44 -7.86
CA TYR A 95 5.64 6.71 -7.38
C TYR A 95 5.60 6.68 -5.85
N ALA A 96 6.75 6.50 -5.21
CA ALA A 96 6.86 6.25 -3.78
C ALA A 96 7.34 7.50 -3.04
N VAL A 97 6.39 8.21 -2.42
CA VAL A 97 6.62 9.43 -1.67
C VAL A 97 7.01 9.10 -0.23
N GLU A 98 8.13 9.67 0.21
CA GLU A 98 8.62 9.61 1.60
C GLU A 98 9.23 10.96 1.97
N PHE A 99 8.99 11.43 3.19
CA PHE A 99 9.47 12.76 3.63
C PHE A 99 10.75 12.66 4.47
N SER A 100 10.96 11.54 5.16
CA SER A 100 12.10 11.32 6.04
C SER A 100 13.34 10.93 5.23
N GLU A 101 14.34 11.81 5.20
CA GLU A 101 15.63 11.53 4.55
C GLU A 101 16.27 10.24 5.04
N ARG A 102 16.14 9.92 6.33
CA ARG A 102 16.66 8.67 6.91
C ARG A 102 16.00 7.46 6.26
N CYS A 103 14.66 7.41 6.28
CA CYS A 103 13.91 6.30 5.70
C CYS A 103 14.16 6.22 4.19
N PHE A 104 14.23 7.37 3.53
CA PHE A 104 14.51 7.49 2.11
C PHE A 104 15.87 6.90 1.74
N ASN A 105 16.92 7.20 2.50
CA ASN A 105 18.26 6.64 2.27
C ASN A 105 18.30 5.12 2.45
N GLU A 106 17.52 4.57 3.38
CA GLU A 106 17.35 3.11 3.54
C GLU A 106 16.53 2.49 2.39
N PHE A 107 15.63 3.26 1.78
CA PHE A 107 14.78 2.84 0.67
C PHE A 107 15.49 2.86 -0.70
N LEU A 108 16.40 3.81 -0.94
CA LEU A 108 17.11 3.98 -2.22
C LEU A 108 17.75 2.68 -2.78
N PRO A 109 18.49 1.87 -1.99
CA PRO A 109 19.07 0.62 -2.48
C PRO A 109 18.04 -0.39 -3.02
N ILE A 110 16.80 -0.33 -2.55
CA ILE A 110 15.69 -1.15 -3.06
C ILE A 110 15.26 -0.61 -4.42
N CYS A 111 15.08 0.70 -4.56
CA CYS A 111 14.71 1.35 -5.82
C CYS A 111 15.73 1.12 -6.93
N GLU A 112 17.02 1.02 -6.61
CA GLU A 112 18.07 0.66 -7.58
C GLU A 112 17.88 -0.74 -8.18
N LYS A 113 17.24 -1.65 -7.45
CA LYS A 113 16.97 -3.02 -7.90
C LYS A 113 15.63 -3.15 -8.62
N TYR A 114 14.62 -2.40 -8.18
CA TYR A 114 13.27 -2.44 -8.74
C TYR A 114 13.07 -1.31 -9.75
N LYS A 115 13.15 -1.64 -11.05
CA LYS A 115 13.00 -0.66 -12.15
C LYS A 115 11.65 0.06 -12.20
N ASN A 116 10.63 -0.50 -11.56
CA ASN A 116 9.28 0.06 -11.48
C ASN A 116 9.03 0.89 -10.21
N LEU A 117 10.05 1.11 -9.36
CA LEU A 117 9.98 2.00 -8.20
C LEU A 117 10.63 3.35 -8.51
N VAL A 118 9.85 4.42 -8.42
CA VAL A 118 10.32 5.81 -8.53
C VAL A 118 10.26 6.45 -7.15
N PRO A 119 11.39 6.56 -6.42
CA PRO A 119 11.42 7.18 -5.11
C PRO A 119 11.31 8.70 -5.23
N ILE A 120 10.50 9.32 -4.37
CA ILE A 120 10.25 10.76 -4.33
C ILE A 120 10.45 11.26 -2.89
N LEU A 121 11.51 12.03 -2.66
CA LEU A 121 11.75 12.68 -1.36
C LEU A 121 10.92 13.97 -1.29
N ALA A 122 9.72 13.89 -0.71
CA ALA A 122 8.80 15.03 -0.61
C ALA A 122 7.78 14.85 0.52
N ASP A 123 7.21 15.96 0.99
CA ASP A 123 6.06 15.94 1.90
C ASP A 123 4.77 15.69 1.11
N ALA A 124 4.05 14.61 1.45
CA ALA A 124 2.78 14.24 0.82
C ALA A 124 1.68 15.32 0.98
N ARG A 125 1.82 16.24 1.94
CA ARG A 125 0.94 17.42 2.08
C ARG A 125 1.07 18.40 0.92
N LYS A 126 2.16 18.33 0.14
CA LYS A 126 2.51 19.28 -0.92
C LYS A 126 2.64 18.58 -2.28
N PRO A 127 1.53 18.05 -2.84
CA PRO A 127 1.53 17.34 -4.13
C PRO A 127 2.14 18.15 -5.30
N GLU A 128 2.09 19.47 -5.22
CA GLU A 128 2.74 20.38 -6.16
C GLU A 128 4.24 20.11 -6.37
N LEU A 129 4.95 19.61 -5.34
CA LEU A 129 6.40 19.31 -5.40
C LEU A 129 6.73 18.12 -6.31
N TYR A 130 5.74 17.28 -6.61
CA TYR A 130 5.88 16.12 -7.48
C TYR A 130 4.77 16.07 -8.54
N SER A 131 4.32 17.25 -8.97
CA SER A 131 3.31 17.42 -10.04
C SER A 131 3.75 16.90 -11.42
N TRP A 132 5.02 16.52 -11.58
CA TRP A 132 5.57 15.92 -12.80
C TRP A 132 5.19 14.44 -12.99
N ILE A 133 4.61 13.77 -11.99
CA ILE A 133 4.14 12.39 -12.14
C ILE A 133 2.86 12.33 -12.99
N GLU A 134 2.63 11.20 -13.64
CA GLU A 134 1.42 10.97 -14.41
C GLU A 134 0.20 10.58 -13.54
N LYS A 135 -0.99 10.56 -14.14
CA LYS A 135 -2.19 10.07 -13.47
C LYS A 135 -2.07 8.58 -13.13
N VAL A 136 -2.51 8.21 -11.92
CA VAL A 136 -2.38 6.85 -11.35
C VAL A 136 -3.72 6.14 -11.24
N ASP A 137 -3.68 4.81 -11.23
CA ASP A 137 -4.86 3.95 -11.05
C ASP A 137 -5.22 3.77 -9.58
N VAL A 138 -4.21 3.80 -8.70
CA VAL A 138 -4.36 3.61 -7.26
C VAL A 138 -3.53 4.64 -6.49
N VAL A 139 -4.13 5.27 -5.49
CA VAL A 139 -3.42 5.97 -4.42
C VAL A 139 -3.42 5.07 -3.20
N TYR A 140 -2.25 4.65 -2.74
CA TYR A 140 -2.06 3.91 -1.50
C TYR A 140 -1.47 4.86 -0.45
N CYS A 141 -2.11 5.01 0.70
CA CYS A 141 -1.67 5.91 1.76
C CYS A 141 -1.46 5.15 3.08
N ASP A 142 -0.23 5.18 3.60
CA ASP A 142 0.16 4.60 4.89
C ASP A 142 1.08 5.59 5.63
N ILE A 143 0.54 6.78 5.89
CA ILE A 143 1.20 7.82 6.67
C ILE A 143 0.61 7.89 8.08
N ALA A 144 1.44 8.14 9.08
CA ALA A 144 1.03 8.22 10.48
C ALA A 144 0.72 9.67 10.91
N GLN A 145 -0.17 10.37 10.19
CA GLN A 145 -0.54 11.76 10.47
C GLN A 145 -2.02 11.88 10.90
N PRO A 146 -2.38 12.84 11.78
CA PRO A 146 -3.79 13.07 12.15
C PRO A 146 -4.67 13.44 10.95
N ASP A 147 -4.11 14.17 9.98
CA ASP A 147 -4.75 14.66 8.76
C ASP A 147 -4.53 13.72 7.54
N GLN A 148 -4.26 12.43 7.79
CA GLN A 148 -3.89 11.47 6.73
C GLN A 148 -4.94 11.34 5.62
N THR A 149 -6.22 11.41 5.96
CA THR A 149 -7.32 11.26 5.00
C THR A 149 -7.39 12.49 4.10
N GLU A 150 -7.24 13.68 4.66
CA GLU A 150 -7.21 14.94 3.91
C GLU A 150 -6.00 14.98 2.96
N ILE A 151 -4.83 14.51 3.43
CA ILE A 151 -3.63 14.38 2.60
C ILE A 151 -3.87 13.39 1.44
N ALA A 152 -4.43 12.22 1.73
CA ALA A 152 -4.73 11.22 0.72
C ALA A 152 -5.72 11.74 -0.32
N LEU A 153 -6.81 12.39 0.11
CA LEU A 153 -7.82 12.95 -0.78
C LEU A 153 -7.27 14.10 -1.63
N ARG A 154 -6.38 14.95 -1.09
CA ARG A 154 -5.69 15.99 -1.87
C ARG A 154 -4.83 15.38 -2.98
N ASN A 155 -4.08 14.31 -2.67
CA ASN A 155 -3.31 13.58 -3.67
C ASN A 155 -4.21 12.86 -4.70
N CYS A 156 -5.35 12.30 -4.28
CA CYS A 156 -6.30 11.70 -5.20
C CYS A 156 -6.86 12.74 -6.19
N LYS A 157 -7.22 13.93 -5.71
CA LYS A 157 -7.71 15.01 -6.57
C LYS A 157 -6.69 15.38 -7.64
N GLU A 158 -5.41 15.42 -7.28
CA GLU A 158 -4.33 15.80 -8.19
C GLU A 158 -3.92 14.68 -9.14
N PHE A 159 -3.90 13.41 -8.69
CA PHE A 159 -3.23 12.34 -9.44
C PHE A 159 -4.11 11.14 -9.78
N LEU A 160 -5.21 10.89 -9.07
CA LEU A 160 -6.02 9.70 -9.32
C LEU A 160 -6.85 9.86 -10.60
N LYS A 161 -6.91 8.80 -11.42
CA LYS A 161 -7.80 8.75 -12.58
C LYS A 161 -9.27 8.65 -12.14
N PRO A 162 -10.23 9.13 -12.95
CA PRO A 162 -11.65 8.85 -12.76
C PRO A 162 -11.89 7.34 -12.64
N GLY A 163 -12.70 6.91 -11.67
CA GLY A 163 -12.93 5.48 -11.40
C GLY A 163 -11.77 4.74 -10.75
N GLY A 164 -10.65 5.42 -10.44
CA GLY A 164 -9.49 4.87 -9.74
C GLY A 164 -9.75 4.62 -8.26
N PHE A 165 -8.77 4.04 -7.57
CA PHE A 165 -8.94 3.55 -6.19
C PHE A 165 -8.08 4.30 -5.17
N LEU A 166 -8.64 4.48 -3.98
CA LEU A 166 -7.92 4.89 -2.78
C LEU A 166 -7.83 3.68 -1.83
N MET A 167 -6.61 3.38 -1.40
CA MET A 167 -6.33 2.42 -0.33
C MET A 167 -5.71 3.20 0.83
N LEU A 168 -6.38 3.23 1.98
CA LEU A 168 -5.96 4.04 3.12
C LEU A 168 -5.77 3.16 4.36
N ALA A 169 -4.56 3.16 4.90
CA ALA A 169 -4.24 2.49 6.15
C ALA A 169 -4.32 3.49 7.31
N VAL A 170 -5.42 3.44 8.06
CA VAL A 170 -5.72 4.40 9.14
C VAL A 170 -5.07 3.94 10.43
N LYS A 171 -4.08 4.70 10.90
CA LYS A 171 -3.56 4.57 12.28
C LYS A 171 -4.43 5.36 13.25
N THR A 172 -5.27 4.68 14.01
CA THR A 172 -6.30 5.35 14.83
C THR A 172 -5.71 6.12 16.01
N GLN A 173 -4.61 5.64 16.59
CA GLN A 173 -3.90 6.35 17.67
C GLN A 173 -3.30 7.70 17.24
N SER A 174 -2.97 7.86 15.96
CA SER A 174 -2.45 9.14 15.45
C SER A 174 -3.56 10.19 15.30
N ILE A 175 -4.83 9.78 15.31
CA ILE A 175 -5.99 10.67 15.17
C ILE A 175 -6.54 11.04 16.55
N ASP A 176 -6.94 10.05 17.34
CA ASP A 176 -7.54 10.25 18.66
C ASP A 176 -7.32 9.01 19.53
N VAL A 177 -6.63 9.16 20.66
CA VAL A 177 -6.34 8.03 21.56
C VAL A 177 -7.50 7.65 22.46
N THR A 178 -8.55 8.48 22.53
CA THR A 178 -9.69 8.29 23.45
C THR A 178 -10.84 7.48 22.84
N LYS A 179 -10.87 7.37 21.50
CA LYS A 179 -11.93 6.68 20.76
C LYS A 179 -11.50 5.29 20.32
N SER A 180 -12.48 4.43 20.08
CA SER A 180 -12.22 3.10 19.54
C SER A 180 -11.77 3.15 18.07
N THR A 181 -11.03 2.13 17.64
CA THR A 181 -10.59 2.00 16.23
C THR A 181 -11.77 2.05 15.26
N LYS A 182 -12.91 1.44 15.63
CA LYS A 182 -14.12 1.43 14.81
C LYS A 182 -14.70 2.83 14.63
N GLU A 183 -14.88 3.58 15.72
CA GLU A 183 -15.46 4.93 15.66
C GLU A 183 -14.62 5.89 14.82
N ILE A 184 -13.30 5.85 14.96
CA ILE A 184 -12.38 6.68 14.15
C ILE A 184 -12.49 6.27 12.67
N THR A 185 -12.49 4.96 12.39
CA THR A 185 -12.63 4.46 11.01
C THR A 185 -13.94 4.93 10.36
N GLU A 186 -15.06 4.89 11.10
CA GLU A 186 -16.35 5.38 10.61
C GLU A 186 -16.35 6.90 10.35
N GLN A 187 -15.60 7.68 11.14
CA GLN A 187 -15.42 9.12 10.90
C GLN A 187 -14.61 9.38 9.63
N GLU A 188 -13.51 8.66 9.43
CA GLU A 188 -12.69 8.79 8.21
C GLU A 188 -13.46 8.34 6.95
N ILE A 189 -14.27 7.28 7.04
CA ILE A 189 -15.16 6.84 5.96
C ILE A 189 -16.13 7.95 5.55
N LYS A 190 -16.71 8.69 6.51
CA LYS A 190 -17.62 9.81 6.19
C LYS A 190 -16.91 10.90 5.40
N LYS A 191 -15.66 11.22 5.72
CA LYS A 191 -14.85 12.19 4.96
C LYS A 191 -14.60 11.71 3.53
N ILE A 192 -14.26 10.43 3.36
CA ILE A 192 -14.02 9.80 2.05
C ILE A 192 -15.29 9.85 1.18
N ILE A 193 -16.45 9.51 1.75
CA ILE A 193 -17.74 9.57 1.05
C ILE A 193 -18.09 11.01 0.66
N ALA A 194 -17.91 11.96 1.58
CA ALA A 194 -18.16 13.38 1.31
C ALA A 194 -17.27 13.95 0.20
N ALA A 195 -16.07 13.38 0.02
CA ALA A 195 -15.15 13.73 -1.05
C ALA A 195 -15.47 13.06 -2.41
N GLY A 196 -16.60 12.35 -2.53
CA GLY A 196 -17.07 11.77 -3.79
C GLY A 196 -16.61 10.34 -4.07
N PHE A 197 -16.11 9.63 -3.05
CA PHE A 197 -15.73 8.22 -3.19
C PHE A 197 -16.86 7.27 -2.76
N GLU A 198 -16.87 6.08 -3.33
CA GLU A 198 -17.61 4.93 -2.85
C GLU A 198 -16.67 4.03 -2.03
N VAL A 199 -17.00 3.77 -0.76
CA VAL A 199 -16.22 2.84 0.07
C VAL A 199 -16.66 1.41 -0.23
N LEU A 200 -15.74 0.58 -0.73
CA LEU A 200 -16.02 -0.78 -1.19
C LEU A 200 -15.88 -1.81 -0.06
N ASP A 201 -14.84 -1.67 0.78
CA ASP A 201 -14.62 -2.52 1.94
C ASP A 201 -13.71 -1.82 2.95
N TRP A 202 -13.75 -2.27 4.20
CA TRP A 202 -12.77 -1.91 5.23
C TRP A 202 -12.62 -3.03 6.28
N LYS A 203 -11.48 -3.04 6.96
CA LYS A 203 -11.15 -4.03 8.00
C LYS A 203 -10.38 -3.40 9.15
N ILE A 204 -10.64 -3.85 10.37
CA ILE A 204 -9.74 -3.65 11.51
C ILE A 204 -8.62 -4.70 11.42
N LEU A 205 -7.38 -4.29 11.63
CA LEU A 205 -6.21 -5.12 11.35
C LEU A 205 -5.70 -5.94 12.54
N ASP A 206 -6.26 -5.75 13.72
CA ASP A 206 -6.02 -6.59 14.90
C ASP A 206 -6.26 -8.09 14.59
N PRO A 207 -5.38 -9.02 15.03
CA PRO A 207 -4.22 -8.82 15.91
C PRO A 207 -2.89 -8.56 15.18
N PHE A 208 -2.88 -8.42 13.85
CA PHE A 208 -1.63 -8.27 13.09
C PHE A 208 -1.02 -6.87 13.25
N GLU A 209 -1.88 -5.84 13.15
CA GLU A 209 -1.51 -4.43 13.27
C GLU A 209 -2.51 -3.79 14.24
N GLU A 210 -2.18 -3.78 15.53
CA GLU A 210 -3.04 -3.23 16.58
C GLU A 210 -3.38 -1.76 16.30
N LYS A 211 -4.63 -1.36 16.57
CA LYS A 211 -5.08 0.03 16.45
C LYS A 211 -4.90 0.62 15.04
N HIS A 212 -5.02 -0.24 14.04
CA HIS A 212 -5.10 0.13 12.64
C HIS A 212 -6.37 -0.42 12.01
N SER A 213 -6.86 0.33 11.02
CA SER A 213 -7.84 -0.16 10.06
C SER A 213 -7.35 0.11 8.64
N PHE A 214 -7.96 -0.58 7.68
CA PHE A 214 -7.64 -0.45 6.27
C PHE A 214 -8.93 -0.24 5.49
N ILE A 215 -8.97 0.78 4.65
CA ILE A 215 -10.14 1.19 3.87
C ILE A 215 -9.79 1.11 2.39
N VAL A 216 -10.69 0.55 1.58
CA VAL A 216 -10.61 0.57 0.11
C VAL A 216 -11.82 1.30 -0.42
N ALA A 217 -11.57 2.32 -1.24
CA ALA A 217 -12.60 3.17 -1.84
C ALA A 217 -12.31 3.40 -3.32
N ARG A 218 -13.34 3.73 -4.09
CA ARG A 218 -13.27 4.03 -5.52
C ARG A 218 -13.79 5.44 -5.79
N SER A 219 -13.07 6.20 -6.60
CA SER A 219 -13.56 7.49 -7.09
C SER A 219 -14.79 7.25 -7.96
N LYS A 220 -15.84 8.03 -7.75
CA LYS A 220 -16.94 8.11 -8.71
C LYS A 220 -16.49 8.77 -10.01
#